data_AF-A0A817PX83-F1
#
_entry.id   AF-A0A817PX83-F1
#
_cell.length_a   1.000
_cell.length_b   1.000
_cell.length_c   1.000
_cell.angle_alpha   90.00
_cell.angle_beta   90.00
_cell.angle_gamma   90.00
#
_symmetry.space_group_name_H-M   'P 1'
#
loop_
_entity.id
_entity.type
_entity.pdbx_description
1 polymer ?
#
loop_
_entity_poly.entity_id
_entity_poly.type
_entity_poly.pdbx_seq_one_letter_code
_entity_poly.pdbx_strand_id
1 'polypeptide(L)'
;MNFVFPECCGVCFTLWNTIRLRMVLLCSVDLFYNALVGLALYHFIGPWYIGYLTDGYFGAVFLWGTIIRGIYLPPDMQTYMGTIQLILFLFPFTLCLCSSCYYRYIQLQSSINLAESNCNRAVRIFTAYVLFVYAVLFVLFWSYVTTASYKLALIMSPFGFILAIFSLFLYVKSKRLKMEDFKFQSTTNDQDNSISENIIEIEDRQAIITGRRIGIKDH
;
A
#
# COMPACT_ATOMS: atom_id res chain seq x y z
N MET A 1 29.40 -26.34 -15.57
CA MET A 1 28.07 -26.97 -15.48
C MET A 1 27.05 -25.95 -15.94
N ASN A 2 26.54 -26.13 -17.16
CA ASN A 2 25.56 -25.25 -17.77
C ASN A 2 24.17 -25.61 -17.21
N PHE A 3 23.58 -24.73 -16.43
CA PHE A 3 22.20 -24.88 -15.99
C PHE A 3 21.27 -24.40 -17.10
N VAL A 4 20.86 -25.33 -17.95
CA VAL A 4 19.71 -25.16 -18.85
C VAL A 4 18.46 -25.34 -17.97
N PHE A 5 17.88 -24.22 -17.54
CA PHE A 5 16.57 -24.23 -16.88
C PHE A 5 15.47 -24.32 -17.96
N PRO A 6 14.49 -25.24 -17.82
CA PRO A 6 13.43 -25.44 -18.79
C PRO A 6 12.49 -24.21 -18.83
N GLU A 7 12.09 -23.82 -20.04
CA GLU A 7 11.41 -22.56 -20.38
C GLU A 7 10.07 -22.31 -19.65
N CYS A 8 9.47 -23.31 -19.01
CA CYS A 8 8.29 -23.15 -18.14
C CYS A 8 8.60 -22.44 -16.79
N CYS A 9 9.86 -22.41 -16.37
CA CYS A 9 10.29 -21.75 -15.13
C CYS A 9 10.39 -20.21 -15.30
N GLY A 10 10.59 -19.74 -16.54
CA GLY A 10 10.84 -18.32 -16.84
C GLY A 10 9.65 -17.42 -16.56
N VAL A 11 8.43 -17.81 -16.94
CA VAL A 11 7.22 -16.99 -16.73
C VAL A 11 6.88 -16.89 -15.25
N CYS A 12 6.93 -18.01 -14.51
CA CYS A 12 6.66 -18.02 -13.07
C CYS A 12 7.71 -17.22 -12.29
N PHE A 13 9.00 -17.36 -12.66
CA PHE A 13 10.09 -16.58 -12.06
C PHE A 13 9.97 -15.09 -12.37
N THR A 14 9.60 -14.72 -13.61
CA THR A 14 9.39 -13.32 -14.00
C THR A 14 8.18 -12.72 -13.31
N LEU A 15 7.09 -13.48 -13.17
CA LEU A 15 5.88 -13.05 -12.48
C LEU A 15 6.13 -12.86 -10.97
N TRP A 16 6.85 -13.80 -10.35
CA TRP A 16 7.30 -13.71 -8.96
C TRP A 16 8.19 -12.48 -8.75
N ASN A 17 9.19 -12.28 -9.62
CA ASN A 17 10.11 -11.15 -9.51
C ASN A 17 9.38 -9.82 -9.71
N THR A 18 8.40 -9.78 -10.62
CA THR A 18 7.54 -8.61 -10.83
C THR A 18 6.70 -8.32 -9.59
N ILE A 19 6.02 -9.30 -9.01
CA ILE A 19 5.22 -9.12 -7.78
C ILE A 19 6.11 -8.65 -6.62
N ARG A 20 7.29 -9.25 -6.46
CA ARG A 20 8.26 -8.86 -5.43
C ARG A 20 8.68 -7.41 -5.59
N LEU A 21 9.08 -7.00 -6.80
CA LEU A 21 9.46 -5.61 -7.07
C LEU A 21 8.32 -4.65 -6.74
N ARG A 22 7.10 -4.96 -7.15
CA ARG A 22 5.94 -4.11 -6.86
C ARG A 22 5.67 -4.01 -5.35
N MET A 23 5.80 -5.10 -4.60
CA MET A 23 5.62 -5.09 -3.14
C MET A 23 6.73 -4.32 -2.43
N VAL A 24 7.99 -4.51 -2.83
CA VAL A 24 9.12 -3.74 -2.30
C VAL A 24 8.90 -2.26 -2.54
N LEU A 25 8.44 -1.88 -3.73
CA LEU A 25 8.17 -0.49 -4.08
C LEU A 25 7.03 0.12 -3.24
N LEU A 26 6.00 -0.67 -2.91
CA LEU A 26 4.95 -0.25 -2.00
C LEU A 26 5.47 -0.03 -0.58
N CYS A 27 6.33 -0.93 -0.09
CA CYS A 27 6.97 -0.81 1.23
C CYS A 27 7.97 0.35 1.31
N SER A 28 8.56 0.76 0.18
CA SER A 28 9.46 1.92 0.13
C SER A 28 8.76 3.26 0.39
N VAL A 29 7.42 3.30 0.31
CA VAL A 29 6.64 4.51 0.57
C VAL A 29 5.99 4.39 1.95
N ASP A 30 6.52 5.17 2.91
CA ASP A 30 6.10 5.12 4.31
C ASP A 30 4.61 5.34 4.52
N LEU A 31 4.00 6.19 3.69
CA LEU A 31 2.57 6.47 3.78
C LEU A 31 1.73 5.20 3.56
N PHE A 32 2.02 4.41 2.53
CA PHE A 32 1.22 3.20 2.25
C PHE A 32 1.49 2.09 3.25
N TYR A 33 2.76 1.92 3.64
CA TYR A 33 3.12 0.95 4.66
C TYR A 33 2.43 1.25 6.00
N ASN A 34 2.57 2.47 6.50
CA ASN A 34 1.95 2.89 7.76
C ASN A 34 0.42 2.84 7.68
N ALA A 35 -0.15 3.16 6.53
CA ALA A 35 -1.59 3.07 6.32
C ALA A 35 -2.11 1.63 6.34
N LEU A 36 -1.42 0.68 5.70
CA LEU A 36 -1.78 -0.75 5.74
C LEU A 36 -1.64 -1.32 7.16
N VAL A 37 -0.56 -0.98 7.87
CA VAL A 37 -0.35 -1.40 9.27
C VAL A 37 -1.42 -0.79 10.17
N GLY A 38 -1.71 0.51 10.03
CA GLY A 38 -2.75 1.20 10.78
C GLY A 38 -4.14 0.60 10.53
N LEU A 39 -4.43 0.20 9.28
CA LEU A 39 -5.68 -0.47 8.94
C LEU A 39 -5.81 -1.85 9.61
N ALA A 40 -4.72 -2.63 9.62
CA ALA A 40 -4.68 -3.89 10.34
C ALA A 40 -4.86 -3.68 11.84
N LEU A 41 -4.15 -2.72 12.45
CA LEU A 41 -4.30 -2.40 13.88
C LEU A 41 -5.72 -1.95 14.22
N TYR A 42 -6.33 -1.10 13.38
CA TYR A 42 -7.73 -0.70 13.56
C TYR A 42 -8.66 -1.90 13.47
N HIS A 43 -8.39 -2.86 12.58
CA HIS A 43 -9.15 -4.10 12.52
C HIS A 43 -9.01 -4.95 13.79
N PHE A 44 -7.85 -4.97 14.44
CA PHE A 44 -7.70 -5.74 15.68
C PHE A 44 -8.33 -5.05 16.90
N ILE A 45 -8.21 -3.73 17.00
CA ILE A 45 -8.54 -2.96 18.21
C ILE A 45 -9.93 -2.30 18.12
N GLY A 46 -10.30 -1.84 16.93
CA GLY A 46 -11.46 -0.99 16.70
C GLY A 46 -12.79 -1.74 16.79
N PRO A 47 -13.88 -1.02 17.08
CA PRO A 47 -15.22 -1.57 17.00
C PRO A 47 -15.57 -1.78 15.52
N TRP A 48 -16.02 -2.99 15.19
CA TRP A 48 -16.39 -3.35 13.83
C TRP A 48 -17.83 -2.96 13.52
N TYR A 49 -18.66 -3.16 14.53
CA TYR A 49 -20.09 -2.89 14.50
C TYR A 49 -20.49 -2.31 15.85
N ILE A 50 -21.31 -1.28 15.80
CA ILE A 50 -21.88 -0.65 16.98
C ILE A 50 -23.38 -0.59 16.76
N GLY A 51 -24.19 -1.11 17.67
CA GLY A 51 -25.63 -1.06 17.46
C GLY A 51 -26.43 -1.96 18.38
N TYR A 52 -27.66 -2.24 17.99
CA TYR A 52 -28.57 -3.11 18.73
C TYR A 52 -28.36 -4.56 18.33
N LEU A 53 -27.69 -5.33 19.17
CA LEU A 53 -27.30 -6.71 18.87
C LEU A 53 -28.40 -7.72 19.20
N THR A 54 -29.16 -7.50 20.27
CA THR A 54 -30.21 -8.43 20.75
C THR A 54 -31.28 -7.62 21.48
N ASP A 55 -32.56 -7.93 21.25
CA ASP A 55 -33.76 -7.39 21.93
C ASP A 55 -33.62 -6.01 22.61
N GLY A 56 -33.17 -5.00 21.84
CA GLY A 56 -33.10 -3.61 22.28
C GLY A 56 -31.85 -3.21 23.07
N TYR A 57 -30.85 -4.10 23.23
CA TYR A 57 -29.59 -3.77 23.90
C TYR A 57 -28.52 -3.27 22.94
N PHE A 58 -27.97 -2.10 23.27
CA PHE A 58 -26.84 -1.50 22.59
C PHE A 58 -25.53 -2.20 22.98
N GLY A 59 -24.72 -2.52 21.98
CA GLY A 59 -23.42 -3.15 22.16
C GLY A 59 -22.45 -2.81 21.04
N ALA A 60 -21.20 -3.20 21.26
CA ALA A 60 -20.11 -3.05 20.29
C ALA A 60 -19.44 -4.41 20.07
N VAL A 61 -19.20 -4.75 18.81
CA VAL A 61 -18.54 -5.97 18.38
C VAL A 61 -17.07 -5.65 18.05
N PHE A 62 -16.17 -6.42 18.64
CA PHE A 62 -14.73 -6.38 18.36
C PHE A 62 -14.26 -7.75 17.87
N LEU A 63 -13.07 -7.80 17.29
CA LEU A 63 -12.41 -9.06 16.93
C LEU A 63 -12.27 -10.01 18.13
N TRP A 64 -11.92 -9.44 19.28
CA TRP A 64 -11.58 -10.16 20.50
C TRP A 64 -12.78 -10.41 21.42
N GLY A 65 -14.00 -10.06 21.00
CA GLY A 65 -15.21 -10.29 21.78
C GLY A 65 -16.25 -9.21 21.59
N THR A 66 -17.38 -9.36 22.25
CA THR A 66 -18.51 -8.45 22.11
C THR A 66 -18.87 -7.89 23.47
N ILE A 67 -19.08 -6.58 23.55
CA ILE A 67 -19.49 -5.90 24.77
C ILE A 67 -20.96 -5.54 24.62
N ILE A 68 -21.82 -6.15 25.43
CA ILE A 68 -23.25 -5.85 25.49
C ILE A 68 -23.55 -5.33 26.88
N ARG A 69 -23.99 -4.06 26.98
CA ARG A 69 -24.43 -3.47 28.25
C ARG A 69 -23.39 -3.58 29.40
N GLY A 70 -22.10 -3.54 29.06
CA GLY A 70 -20.98 -3.68 30.01
C GLY A 70 -20.57 -5.12 30.33
N ILE A 71 -21.28 -6.13 29.78
CA ILE A 71 -20.92 -7.54 29.91
C ILE A 71 -20.08 -7.95 28.71
N TYR A 72 -18.93 -8.56 28.98
CA TYR A 72 -18.04 -9.12 27.98
C TYR A 72 -18.50 -10.53 27.60
N LEU A 73 -18.81 -10.73 26.32
CA LEU A 73 -19.03 -12.03 25.73
C LEU A 73 -17.73 -12.48 25.04
N PRO A 74 -17.26 -13.71 25.34
CA PRO A 74 -16.07 -14.23 24.72
C PRO A 74 -16.24 -14.35 23.20
N PRO A 75 -15.13 -14.25 22.46
CA PRO A 75 -15.14 -14.41 21.01
C PRO A 75 -15.55 -15.82 20.63
N ASP A 76 -16.38 -15.93 19.59
CA ASP A 76 -16.78 -17.19 18.98
C ASP A 76 -16.63 -17.08 17.45
N MET A 77 -17.72 -17.24 16.68
CA MET A 77 -17.68 -17.24 15.21
C MET A 77 -17.22 -15.89 14.59
N GLN A 78 -17.38 -14.78 15.29
CA GLN A 78 -17.05 -13.45 14.78
C GLN A 78 -15.55 -13.25 14.52
N THR A 79 -14.68 -13.91 15.29
CA THR A 79 -13.22 -13.81 15.12
C THR A 79 -12.79 -14.46 13.81
N TYR A 80 -13.36 -15.63 13.49
CA TYR A 80 -13.12 -16.31 12.21
C TYR A 80 -13.63 -15.48 11.04
N MET A 81 -14.88 -15.02 11.12
CA MET A 81 -15.51 -14.24 10.05
C MET A 81 -14.74 -12.97 9.74
N GLY A 82 -14.27 -12.26 10.76
CA GLY A 82 -13.51 -11.05 10.49
C GLY A 82 -12.04 -11.24 10.15
N THR A 83 -11.44 -12.38 10.51
CA THR A 83 -10.12 -12.75 9.96
C THR A 83 -10.24 -13.00 8.46
N ILE A 84 -11.29 -13.73 8.04
CA ILE A 84 -11.62 -13.94 6.62
C ILE A 84 -11.90 -12.59 5.94
N GLN A 85 -12.68 -11.71 6.58
CA GLN A 85 -12.94 -10.37 6.07
C GLN A 85 -11.66 -9.55 5.87
N LEU A 86 -10.72 -9.61 6.81
CA LEU A 86 -9.43 -8.91 6.69
C LEU A 86 -8.65 -9.44 5.50
N ILE A 87 -8.51 -10.76 5.36
CA ILE A 87 -7.74 -11.36 4.26
C ILE A 87 -8.37 -11.01 2.93
N LEU A 88 -9.69 -11.17 2.79
CA LEU A 88 -10.41 -10.90 1.56
C LEU A 88 -10.40 -9.42 1.17
N PHE A 89 -10.31 -8.49 2.12
CA PHE A 89 -10.21 -7.06 1.79
C PHE A 89 -8.76 -6.60 1.58
N LEU A 90 -7.88 -6.91 2.53
CA LEU A 90 -6.51 -6.39 2.58
C LEU A 90 -5.67 -6.95 1.44
N PHE A 91 -5.86 -8.22 1.07
CA PHE A 91 -5.09 -8.86 0.00
C PHE A 91 -5.32 -8.23 -1.38
N PRO A 92 -6.55 -8.18 -1.94
CA PRO A 92 -6.78 -7.54 -3.24
C PRO A 92 -6.50 -6.03 -3.20
N PHE A 93 -6.75 -5.38 -2.07
CA PHE A 93 -6.44 -3.96 -1.89
C PHE A 93 -4.93 -3.69 -2.00
N THR A 94 -4.12 -4.49 -1.31
CA THR A 94 -2.65 -4.38 -1.36
C THR A 94 -2.14 -4.61 -2.77
N LEU A 95 -2.64 -5.64 -3.48
CA LEU A 95 -2.23 -5.92 -4.87
C LEU A 95 -2.56 -4.77 -5.83
N CYS A 96 -3.70 -4.11 -5.65
CA CYS A 96 -4.08 -2.97 -6.47
C CYS A 96 -3.25 -1.72 -6.18
N LEU A 97 -2.99 -1.41 -4.90
CA LEU A 97 -2.08 -0.32 -4.52
C LEU A 97 -0.67 -0.55 -5.06
N CYS A 98 -0.17 -1.77 -4.89
CA CYS A 98 1.12 -2.26 -5.40
C CYS A 98 1.23 -2.07 -6.92
N SER A 99 0.19 -2.45 -7.67
CA SER A 99 0.13 -2.24 -9.12
C SER A 99 0.07 -0.75 -9.48
N SER A 100 -0.72 0.04 -8.76
CA SER A 100 -0.85 1.49 -9.00
C SER A 100 0.46 2.24 -8.76
N CYS A 101 1.19 1.89 -7.69
CA CYS A 101 2.50 2.45 -7.37
C CYS A 101 3.53 2.08 -8.43
N TYR A 102 3.53 0.83 -8.89
CA TYR A 102 4.44 0.36 -9.94
C TYR A 102 4.27 1.10 -11.26
N TYR A 103 3.03 1.26 -11.73
CA TYR A 103 2.76 2.04 -12.94
C TYR A 103 3.21 3.50 -12.78
N ARG A 104 2.99 4.08 -11.59
CA ARG A 104 3.43 5.46 -11.32
C ARG A 104 4.95 5.58 -11.30
N TYR A 105 5.65 4.63 -10.71
CA TYR A 105 7.11 4.60 -10.68
C TYR A 105 7.71 4.45 -12.08
N ILE A 106 7.19 3.53 -12.91
CA ILE A 106 7.63 3.43 -14.31
C ILE A 106 7.43 4.74 -15.06
N GLN A 107 6.26 5.39 -14.88
CA GLN A 107 5.96 6.68 -15.50
C GLN A 107 6.93 7.79 -15.09
N LEU A 108 7.45 7.73 -13.87
CA LEU A 108 8.41 8.71 -13.36
C LEU A 108 9.85 8.38 -13.77
N GLN A 109 10.22 7.10 -13.83
CA GLN A 109 11.57 6.64 -14.20
C GLN A 109 11.84 6.88 -15.69
N SER A 110 10.83 6.66 -16.54
CA SER A 110 10.89 7.11 -17.92
C SER A 110 10.64 8.62 -17.95
N SER A 111 11.70 9.42 -17.81
CA SER A 111 11.70 10.86 -18.12
C SER A 111 11.30 11.17 -19.58
N ILE A 112 11.09 10.14 -20.40
CA ILE A 112 10.42 10.21 -21.68
C ILE A 112 8.93 10.44 -21.40
N ASN A 113 8.41 11.58 -21.85
CA ASN A 113 6.98 11.82 -22.06
C ASN A 113 6.42 10.78 -23.05
N LEU A 114 6.37 9.51 -22.65
CA LEU A 114 5.58 8.50 -23.34
C LEU A 114 4.16 9.00 -23.18
N ALA A 115 3.65 9.61 -24.26
CA ALA A 115 2.25 9.98 -24.39
C ALA A 115 1.45 8.79 -23.87
N GLU A 116 0.88 8.94 -22.67
CA GLU A 116 0.24 7.83 -21.99
C GLU A 116 -0.87 7.35 -22.92
N SER A 117 -0.69 6.18 -23.54
CA SER A 117 -1.69 5.65 -24.46
C SER A 117 -3.03 5.67 -23.74
N ASN A 118 -4.07 6.18 -24.40
CA ASN A 118 -5.42 6.26 -23.86
C ASN A 118 -5.86 4.89 -23.27
N CYS A 119 -5.35 3.78 -23.82
CA CYS A 119 -5.55 2.44 -23.30
C CYS A 119 -4.98 2.23 -21.88
N ASN A 120 -3.73 2.61 -21.62
CA ASN A 120 -3.11 2.45 -20.29
C ASN A 120 -3.77 3.33 -19.24
N ARG A 121 -4.17 4.54 -19.62
CA ARG A 121 -4.95 5.44 -18.76
C ARG A 121 -6.33 4.84 -18.46
N ALA A 122 -7.01 4.29 -19.48
CA ALA A 122 -8.30 3.64 -19.32
C ALA A 122 -8.20 2.39 -18.42
N VAL A 123 -7.20 1.53 -18.62
CA VAL A 123 -6.94 0.36 -17.77
C VAL A 123 -6.74 0.79 -16.31
N ARG A 124 -5.95 1.83 -16.06
CA ARG A 124 -5.71 2.35 -14.69
C ARG A 124 -6.98 2.89 -14.03
N ILE A 125 -7.81 3.62 -14.77
CA ILE A 125 -9.10 4.12 -14.27
C ILE A 125 -10.06 2.95 -14.04
N PHE A 126 -10.10 1.99 -14.97
CA PHE A 126 -10.91 0.79 -14.90
C PHE A 126 -10.56 -0.07 -13.69
N THR A 127 -9.27 -0.37 -13.46
CA THR A 127 -8.81 -1.13 -12.29
C THR A 127 -9.25 -0.47 -10.99
N ALA A 128 -9.21 0.85 -10.91
CA ALA A 128 -9.64 1.57 -9.72
C ALA A 128 -11.15 1.61 -9.53
N TYR A 129 -11.90 1.76 -10.61
CA TYR A 129 -13.35 1.65 -10.58
C TYR A 129 -13.79 0.25 -10.14
N VAL A 130 -13.16 -0.79 -10.69
CA VAL A 130 -13.39 -2.18 -10.28
C VAL A 130 -13.07 -2.37 -8.80
N LEU A 131 -11.96 -1.80 -8.29
CA LEU A 131 -11.63 -1.89 -6.87
C LEU A 131 -12.62 -1.12 -5.99
N PHE A 132 -13.04 0.06 -6.40
CA PHE A 132 -14.03 0.85 -5.67
C PHE A 132 -15.37 0.11 -5.61
N VAL A 133 -15.85 -0.41 -6.74
CA VAL A 133 -17.05 -1.23 -6.81
C VAL A 133 -16.89 -2.49 -5.96
N TYR A 134 -15.74 -3.17 -6.03
CA TYR A 134 -15.44 -4.32 -5.17
C TYR A 134 -15.51 -3.96 -3.69
N ALA A 135 -14.89 -2.85 -3.27
CA ALA A 135 -14.92 -2.41 -1.87
C ALA A 135 -16.35 -2.09 -1.40
N VAL A 136 -17.15 -1.42 -2.23
CA VAL A 136 -18.56 -1.13 -1.92
C VAL A 136 -19.38 -2.41 -1.83
N LEU A 137 -19.26 -3.32 -2.81
CA LEU A 137 -19.97 -4.60 -2.80
C LEU A 137 -19.54 -5.47 -1.61
N PHE A 138 -18.26 -5.45 -1.26
CA PHE A 138 -17.71 -6.15 -0.11
C PHE A 138 -18.29 -5.61 1.20
N VAL A 139 -18.34 -4.28 1.36
CA VAL A 139 -18.98 -3.63 2.52
C VAL A 139 -20.47 -3.98 2.58
N LEU A 140 -21.20 -3.91 1.46
CA LEU A 140 -22.62 -4.26 1.41
C LEU A 140 -22.86 -5.74 1.71
N PHE A 141 -22.04 -6.64 1.19
CA PHE A 141 -22.11 -8.08 1.44
C PHE A 141 -21.92 -8.39 2.93
N TRP A 142 -20.85 -7.86 3.54
CA TRP A 142 -20.59 -8.07 4.97
C TRP A 142 -21.63 -7.39 5.86
N SER A 143 -22.10 -6.21 5.46
CA SER A 143 -23.19 -5.53 6.13
C SER A 143 -24.49 -6.32 6.06
N TYR A 144 -24.77 -7.01 4.95
CA TYR A 144 -25.94 -7.88 4.81
C TYR A 144 -25.83 -9.12 5.72
N VAL A 145 -24.68 -9.82 5.69
CA VAL A 145 -24.41 -10.98 6.55
C VAL A 145 -24.55 -10.63 8.02
N THR A 146 -24.04 -9.46 8.43
CA THR A 146 -24.15 -9.01 9.82
C THR A 146 -25.54 -8.51 10.18
N THR A 147 -26.33 -7.98 9.24
CA THR A 147 -27.73 -7.60 9.49
C THR A 147 -28.61 -8.83 9.73
N ALA A 148 -28.30 -9.96 9.09
CA ALA A 148 -28.99 -11.23 9.38
C ALA A 148 -28.80 -11.68 10.84
N SER A 149 -27.66 -11.32 11.45
CA SER A 149 -27.37 -11.61 12.87
C SER A 149 -27.81 -10.50 13.82
N TYR A 150 -27.79 -9.24 13.38
CA TYR A 150 -28.04 -8.06 14.21
C TYR A 150 -29.01 -7.11 13.50
N LYS A 151 -30.22 -6.92 14.04
CA LYS A 151 -31.38 -6.26 13.40
C LYS A 151 -31.14 -4.83 12.88
N LEU A 152 -30.04 -4.16 13.23
CA LEU A 152 -29.69 -2.79 12.82
C LEU A 152 -28.22 -2.59 12.38
N ALA A 153 -27.49 -3.65 12.04
CA ALA A 153 -26.08 -3.54 11.66
C ALA A 153 -25.83 -2.73 10.37
N LEU A 154 -26.83 -2.60 9.49
CA LEU A 154 -26.66 -1.99 8.16
C LEU A 154 -26.25 -0.51 8.20
N ILE A 155 -26.72 0.24 9.19
CA ILE A 155 -26.50 1.69 9.26
C ILE A 155 -25.22 2.04 10.06
N MET A 156 -24.68 1.10 10.84
CA MET A 156 -23.65 1.38 11.85
C MET A 156 -22.46 0.39 11.80
N SER A 157 -21.95 0.08 10.60
CA SER A 157 -20.64 -0.55 10.45
C SER A 157 -19.56 0.51 10.27
N PRO A 158 -18.99 1.10 11.35
CA PRO A 158 -17.92 2.07 11.24
C PRO A 158 -16.74 1.50 10.44
N PHE A 159 -16.46 0.21 10.58
CA PHE A 159 -15.38 -0.46 9.89
C PHE A 159 -15.54 -0.45 8.36
N GLY A 160 -16.72 -0.79 7.84
CA GLY A 160 -16.95 -0.78 6.39
C GLY A 160 -16.79 0.61 5.78
N PHE A 161 -17.30 1.65 6.44
CA PHE A 161 -17.14 3.03 5.98
C PHE A 161 -15.70 3.51 6.04
N ILE A 162 -14.99 3.21 7.13
CA ILE A 162 -13.58 3.58 7.29
C ILE A 162 -12.75 2.91 6.20
N LEU A 163 -12.94 1.60 5.94
CA LEU A 163 -12.26 0.91 4.85
C LEU A 163 -12.51 1.57 3.48
N ALA A 164 -13.76 1.88 3.15
CA ALA A 164 -14.12 2.50 1.89
C ALA A 164 -13.49 3.90 1.72
N ILE A 165 -13.56 4.74 2.75
CA ILE A 165 -12.94 6.08 2.73
C ILE A 165 -11.41 5.96 2.63
N PHE A 166 -10.81 5.07 3.40
CA PHE A 166 -9.36 4.91 3.47
C PHE A 166 -8.79 4.35 2.15
N SER A 167 -9.46 3.39 1.53
CA SER A 167 -9.10 2.87 0.21
C SER A 167 -9.15 3.95 -0.87
N LEU A 168 -10.18 4.79 -0.88
CA LEU A 168 -10.28 5.93 -1.79
C LEU A 168 -9.16 6.94 -1.54
N PHE A 169 -8.90 7.27 -0.28
CA PHE A 169 -7.86 8.22 0.12
C PHE A 169 -6.47 7.75 -0.34
N LEU A 170 -6.11 6.50 -0.07
CA LEU A 170 -4.83 5.92 -0.48
C LEU A 170 -4.72 5.84 -2.00
N TYR A 171 -5.81 5.52 -2.70
CA TYR A 171 -5.82 5.53 -4.15
C TYR A 171 -5.63 6.94 -4.76
N VAL A 172 -6.23 7.97 -4.16
CA VAL A 172 -6.02 9.37 -4.58
C VAL A 172 -4.57 9.79 -4.31
N LYS A 173 -4.03 9.42 -3.15
CA LYS A 173 -2.62 9.69 -2.80
C LYS A 173 -1.64 8.96 -3.71
N SER A 174 -1.93 7.72 -4.11
CA SER A 174 -1.05 6.97 -5.02
C SER A 174 -0.90 7.63 -6.39
N LYS A 175 -1.85 8.47 -6.81
CA LYS A 175 -1.72 9.26 -8.04
C LYS A 175 -0.84 10.49 -7.89
N ARG A 176 -0.67 10.98 -6.65
CA ARG A 176 0.09 12.20 -6.35
C ARG A 176 1.53 11.93 -5.91
N LEU A 177 1.96 10.67 -5.91
CA LEU A 177 3.34 10.29 -5.61
C LEU A 177 4.31 10.96 -6.59
N LYS A 178 5.42 11.43 -6.02
CA LYS A 178 6.59 11.94 -6.73
C LYS A 178 7.77 10.99 -6.50
N MET A 179 8.88 11.19 -7.23
CA MET A 179 10.07 10.36 -7.06
C MET A 179 10.71 10.48 -5.67
N GLU A 180 10.62 11.66 -5.04
CA GLU A 180 11.15 11.93 -3.69
C GLU A 180 10.53 11.05 -2.59
N ASP A 181 9.32 10.52 -2.81
CA ASP A 181 8.61 9.69 -1.84
C ASP A 181 9.16 8.24 -1.80
N PHE A 182 10.00 7.83 -2.75
CA PHE A 182 10.54 6.47 -2.83
C PHE A 182 11.92 6.38 -2.16
N LYS A 183 11.97 5.75 -0.97
CA LYS A 183 13.22 5.54 -0.20
C LYS A 183 14.35 4.87 -0.95
N PHE A 184 14.04 4.01 -1.93
CA PHE A 184 15.06 3.32 -2.70
C PHE A 184 15.94 4.30 -3.50
N GLN A 185 15.39 5.44 -3.90
CA GLN A 185 16.12 6.43 -4.69
C GLN A 185 16.87 7.44 -3.83
N SER A 186 16.38 7.77 -2.63
CA SER A 186 17.11 8.64 -1.70
C SER A 186 18.44 8.02 -1.31
N THR A 187 18.46 6.73 -0.95
CA THR A 187 19.70 6.03 -0.56
C THR A 187 20.75 6.02 -1.68
N THR A 188 20.34 5.80 -2.93
CA THR A 188 21.27 5.81 -4.07
C THR A 188 21.81 7.22 -4.33
N ASN A 189 20.95 8.24 -4.31
CA ASN A 189 21.39 9.63 -4.51
C ASN A 189 22.33 10.09 -3.38
N ASP A 190 22.05 9.75 -2.13
CA ASP A 190 22.91 10.08 -0.99
C ASP A 190 24.27 9.36 -1.11
N GLN A 191 24.26 8.12 -1.58
CA GLN A 191 25.47 7.34 -1.82
C GLN A 191 26.31 7.94 -2.97
N ASP A 192 25.68 8.31 -4.10
CA ASP A 192 26.36 8.97 -5.23
C ASP A 192 26.91 10.36 -4.85
N ASN A 193 26.18 11.13 -4.05
CA ASN A 193 26.63 12.42 -3.52
C ASN A 193 27.83 12.24 -2.59
N SER A 194 27.80 11.27 -1.68
CA SER A 194 28.91 10.99 -0.77
C SER A 194 30.17 10.52 -1.51
N ILE A 195 30.02 9.74 -2.58
CA ILE A 195 31.15 9.31 -3.43
C ILE A 195 31.73 10.51 -4.16
N SER A 196 30.88 11.39 -4.70
CA SER A 196 31.29 12.59 -5.41
C SER A 196 32.06 13.56 -4.49
N GLU A 197 31.58 13.79 -3.26
CA GLU A 197 32.29 14.60 -2.26
C GLU A 197 33.66 14.01 -1.88
N ASN A 198 33.74 12.68 -1.67
CA ASN A 198 35.00 12.03 -1.37
C ASN A 198 36.01 12.11 -2.54
N ILE A 199 35.54 12.01 -3.79
CA ILE A 199 36.41 12.15 -4.97
C ILE A 199 36.97 13.58 -5.05
N ILE A 200 36.12 14.59 -4.83
CA ILE A 200 36.54 16.01 -4.82
C ILE A 200 37.57 16.25 -3.70
N GLU A 201 37.35 15.71 -2.49
CA GLU A 201 38.31 15.86 -1.38
C GLU A 201 39.67 15.19 -1.69
N ILE A 202 39.66 14.04 -2.36
CA ILE A 202 40.88 13.36 -2.80
C ILE A 202 41.61 14.18 -3.87
N GLU A 203 40.88 14.75 -4.83
CA GLU A 203 41.46 15.56 -5.90
C GLU A 203 42.09 16.86 -5.36
N ASP A 204 41.44 17.52 -4.40
CA ASP A 204 41.98 18.70 -3.70
C ASP A 204 43.25 18.36 -2.89
N ARG A 205 43.26 17.22 -2.17
CA ARG A 205 44.48 16.76 -1.47
C ARG A 205 45.61 16.47 -2.44
N GLN A 206 45.34 15.88 -3.60
CA GLN A 206 46.38 15.61 -4.60
C GLN A 206 46.89 16.90 -5.26
N ALA A 207 46.05 17.89 -5.50
CA ALA A 207 46.44 19.19 -6.03
C ALA A 207 47.37 19.96 -5.07
N ILE A 208 47.14 19.86 -3.77
CA ILE A 208 48.01 20.44 -2.73
C ILE A 208 49.39 19.74 -2.72
N ILE A 209 49.43 18.42 -2.84
CA ILE A 209 50.69 17.64 -2.80
C ILE A 209 51.53 17.87 -4.08
N THR A 210 50.91 18.03 -5.24
CA THR A 210 51.62 18.24 -6.52
C THR A 210 52.02 19.70 -6.78
N GLY A 211 51.70 20.64 -5.89
CA GLY A 211 52.11 22.05 -6.02
C GLY A 211 51.58 22.75 -7.28
N ARG A 212 50.47 22.24 -7.85
CA ARG A 212 49.91 22.78 -9.09
C ARG A 212 49.10 24.04 -8.79
N ARG A 213 49.76 25.19 -8.84
CA ARG A 213 49.14 26.52 -8.81
C ARG A 213 48.28 26.69 -10.08
N ILE A 214 46.98 26.38 -10.02
CA ILE A 214 46.05 26.70 -11.11
C ILE A 214 45.86 28.22 -11.07
N GLY A 215 46.57 28.92 -11.96
CA GLY A 215 46.35 30.33 -12.21
C GLY A 215 45.03 30.51 -12.92
N ILE A 216 44.06 31.09 -12.22
CA ILE A 216 42.87 31.71 -12.80
C ILE A 216 43.38 32.78 -13.79
N LYS A 217 43.14 32.58 -15.08
CA LYS A 217 43.26 33.63 -16.09
C LYS A 217 41.87 34.16 -16.36
N ASP A 218 41.60 35.34 -15.82
CA ASP A 218 40.52 36.20 -16.29
C ASP A 218 40.89 36.70 -17.69
N HIS A 219 40.06 36.39 -18.69
CA HIS A 219 39.84 37.20 -19.89
C HIS A 219 38.54 36.78 -20.59
#